data_AF-A0A9D7LER1-F1
#
_entry.id   AF-A0A9D7LER1-F1
#
_cell.length_a   1.000
_cell.length_b   1.000
_cell.length_c   1.000
_cell.angle_alpha   90.00
_cell.angle_beta   90.00
_cell.angle_gamma   90.00
#
_symmetry.space_group_name_H-M   'P 1'
#
loop_
_entity.id
_entity.type
_entity.pdbx_description
1 polymer ?
#
loop_
_entity_poly.entity_id
_entity_poly.type
_entity_poly.pdbx_seq_one_letter_code
_entity_poly.pdbx_strand_id
1 'polypeptide(L)'
;ARSSSPRSSNRRNAGPFDPFTVYAEGGGELLRERLTTLSLDQLRDIIAEHGMDNDRLAMKWKDPARVIDRILERVSSRSEKGSAFRA
;
A
#
# COMPACT_ATOMS: atom_id res chain seq x y z
N ALA A 1 16.29 18.15 -4.97
CA ALA A 1 14.99 18.09 -4.27
C ALA A 1 13.95 17.47 -5.20
N ARG A 2 13.37 16.32 -4.84
CA ARG A 2 12.21 15.75 -5.57
C ARG A 2 11.06 15.61 -4.57
N SER A 3 10.42 16.73 -4.26
CA SER A 3 9.23 16.77 -3.43
C SER A 3 8.03 16.72 -4.39
N SER A 4 7.50 15.53 -4.63
CA SER A 4 6.30 15.34 -5.46
C SER A 4 5.04 15.72 -4.66
N SER A 5 4.18 16.49 -5.32
CA SER A 5 3.05 17.30 -4.82
C SER A 5 2.12 16.68 -3.77
N PRO A 6 1.58 17.50 -2.84
CA PRO A 6 0.42 17.14 -2.04
C PRO A 6 -0.85 17.35 -2.88
N ARG A 7 -1.48 16.27 -3.36
CA ARG A 7 -2.83 16.35 -3.95
C ARG A 7 -3.89 16.13 -2.86
N SER A 8 -4.44 17.26 -2.40
CA SER A 8 -5.83 17.52 -2.01
C SER A 8 -6.71 16.38 -1.47
N SER A 9 -7.08 16.52 -0.19
CA SER A 9 -8.45 16.54 0.36
C SER A 9 -9.46 15.46 -0.09
N ASN A 10 -9.81 14.53 0.82
CA ASN A 10 -11.15 14.42 1.44
C ASN A 10 -11.50 12.95 1.86
N ARG A 11 -11.66 12.75 3.19
CA ARG A 11 -12.58 11.79 3.86
C ARG A 11 -12.19 10.34 4.20
N ARG A 12 -10.91 9.94 4.16
CA ARG A 12 -10.38 8.81 4.97
C ARG A 12 -8.96 9.16 5.44
N ASN A 13 -8.54 8.64 6.58
CA ASN A 13 -7.31 9.11 7.23
C ASN A 13 -6.13 8.70 6.36
N ALA A 14 -5.28 9.64 5.94
CA ALA A 14 -4.18 9.34 5.02
C ALA A 14 -3.42 8.09 5.49
N GLY A 15 -3.14 7.17 4.56
CA GLY A 15 -2.35 5.99 4.87
C GLY A 15 -1.07 6.44 5.59
N PRO A 16 -0.65 5.80 6.70
CA PRO A 16 0.46 6.29 7.51
C PRO A 16 1.78 6.37 6.73
N PHE A 17 1.88 5.68 5.59
CA PHE A 17 2.96 5.79 4.63
C PHE A 17 2.50 5.29 3.24
N ASP A 18 3.25 5.67 2.21
CA ASP A 18 3.07 5.14 0.85
C ASP A 18 3.80 3.79 0.71
N PRO A 19 3.08 2.68 0.43
CA PRO A 19 3.66 1.35 0.39
C PRO A 19 4.57 1.12 -0.83
N PHE A 20 4.42 1.88 -1.91
CA PHE A 20 5.31 1.76 -3.08
C PHE A 20 6.69 2.35 -2.78
N THR A 21 6.73 3.45 -2.04
CA THR A 21 7.97 4.10 -1.59
C THR A 21 8.75 3.16 -0.67
N VAL A 22 8.08 2.61 0.35
CA VAL A 22 8.71 1.66 1.29
C VAL A 22 9.21 0.41 0.56
N TYR A 23 8.44 -0.11 -0.40
CA TYR A 23 8.88 -1.25 -1.22
C TYR A 23 10.07 -0.91 -2.12
N ALA A 24 10.16 0.32 -2.64
CA ALA A 24 11.30 0.75 -3.44
C ALA A 24 12.57 0.95 -2.59
N GLU A 25 12.44 1.30 -1.31
CA GLU A 25 13.56 1.51 -0.40
C GLU A 25 14.15 0.20 0.14
N GLY A 26 13.29 -0.74 0.54
CA GLY A 26 13.73 -1.98 1.22
C GLY A 26 13.01 -3.26 0.79
N GLY A 27 12.24 -3.21 -0.29
CA GLY A 27 11.56 -4.39 -0.85
C GLY A 27 10.34 -4.85 -0.05
N GLY A 28 9.95 -6.11 -0.31
CA GLY A 28 8.78 -6.73 0.30
C GLY A 28 8.92 -6.97 1.80
N GLU A 29 10.12 -7.26 2.30
CA GLU A 29 10.37 -7.49 3.73
C GLU A 29 10.15 -6.22 4.54
N LEU A 30 10.77 -5.09 4.16
CA LEU A 30 10.58 -3.82 4.84
C LEU A 30 9.11 -3.38 4.82
N LEU A 31 8.45 -3.52 3.66
CA LEU A 31 7.03 -3.21 3.55
C LEU A 31 6.19 -4.09 4.49
N ARG A 32 6.48 -5.40 4.56
CA ARG A 32 5.78 -6.32 5.46
C ARG A 32 5.94 -5.91 6.91
N GLU A 33 7.16 -5.64 7.37
CA GLU A 33 7.43 -5.22 8.75
C GLU A 33 6.63 -3.96 9.09
N ARG A 34 6.67 -2.95 8.23
CA ARG A 34 5.91 -1.70 8.41
C ARG A 34 4.42 -1.97 8.49
N LEU A 35 3.88 -2.83 7.63
CA LEU A 35 2.45 -3.19 7.65
C LEU A 35 2.06 -4.00 8.89
N THR A 36 2.94 -4.85 9.44
CA THR A 36 2.66 -5.60 10.68
C THR A 36 2.55 -4.73 11.92
N THR A 37 3.17 -3.54 11.90
CA THR A 37 3.03 -2.55 12.98
C THR A 37 1.70 -1.78 12.93
N LEU A 38 0.92 -1.94 11.86
CA LEU A 38 -0.33 -1.23 11.67
C LEU A 38 -1.54 -2.04 12.13
N SER A 39 -2.59 -1.31 12.47
CA SER A 39 -3.89 -1.91 12.75
C SER A 39 -4.64 -2.26 11.47
N LEU A 40 -5.54 -3.23 11.54
CA LEU A 40 -6.39 -3.67 10.42
C LEU A 40 -7.12 -2.50 9.73
N ASP A 41 -7.56 -1.50 10.50
CA ASP A 41 -8.21 -0.31 9.98
C ASP A 41 -7.26 0.53 9.09
N GLN A 42 -6.03 0.77 9.56
CA GLN A 42 -4.99 1.49 8.81
C GLN A 42 -4.58 0.74 7.54
N LEU A 43 -4.49 -0.60 7.61
CA LEU A 43 -4.23 -1.42 6.42
C LEU A 43 -5.32 -1.27 5.36
N ARG A 44 -6.59 -1.20 5.79
CA ARG A 44 -7.72 -0.96 4.89
C ARG A 44 -7.72 0.47 4.33
N ASP A 45 -7.28 1.45 5.10
CA ASP A 45 -7.16 2.82 4.64
C ASP A 45 -6.12 2.94 3.50
N ILE A 46 -4.94 2.32 3.66
CA ILE A 46 -3.92 2.23 2.60
C ILE A 46 -4.48 1.59 1.32
N ILE A 47 -5.21 0.48 1.45
CA ILE A 47 -5.82 -0.20 0.29
C ILE A 47 -6.83 0.69 -0.43
N ALA A 48 -7.63 1.44 0.34
CA ALA A 48 -8.64 2.33 -0.20
C ALA A 48 -8.02 3.56 -0.89
N GLU A 49 -6.99 4.16 -0.27
CA GLU A 49 -6.26 5.31 -0.79
C GLU A 49 -5.58 4.98 -2.12
N HIS A 50 -4.93 3.82 -2.23
CA HIS A 50 -4.22 3.41 -3.43
C HIS A 50 -5.07 2.62 -4.44
N GLY A 51 -6.36 2.39 -4.15
CA GLY A 51 -7.27 1.61 -5.00
C GLY A 51 -6.75 0.18 -5.26
N MET A 52 -6.08 -0.43 -4.28
CA MET A 52 -5.43 -1.73 -4.45
C MET A 52 -6.42 -2.89 -4.53
N ASP A 53 -7.66 -2.67 -4.11
CA ASP A 53 -8.70 -3.69 -4.02
C ASP A 53 -9.94 -3.25 -4.78
N ASN A 54 -10.01 -3.62 -6.06
CA ASN A 54 -11.16 -3.32 -6.92
C ASN A 54 -12.41 -4.10 -6.48
N ASP A 55 -12.21 -5.27 -5.88
CA ASP A 55 -13.27 -6.20 -5.47
C ASP A 55 -13.83 -5.90 -4.06
N ARG A 56 -13.26 -4.91 -3.36
CA ARG A 56 -13.58 -4.55 -1.95
C ARG A 56 -13.52 -5.74 -0.97
N LEU A 57 -12.81 -6.81 -1.32
CA LEU A 57 -12.59 -7.98 -0.49
C LEU A 57 -11.78 -7.67 0.77
N ALA A 58 -10.78 -6.79 0.68
CA ALA A 58 -9.94 -6.43 1.81
C ALA A 58 -10.71 -5.71 2.93
N MET A 59 -11.80 -5.01 2.58
CA MET A 59 -12.69 -4.41 3.59
C MET A 59 -13.50 -5.46 4.36
N LYS A 60 -13.69 -6.66 3.79
CA LYS A 60 -14.42 -7.77 4.42
C LYS A 60 -13.52 -8.68 5.26
N TRP A 61 -12.21 -8.62 5.08
CA TRP A 61 -11.28 -9.50 5.78
C TRP A 61 -11.07 -9.07 7.22
N LYS A 62 -11.24 -10.00 8.16
CA LYS A 62 -10.95 -9.80 9.58
C LYS A 62 -9.50 -10.11 9.94
N ASP A 63 -8.83 -10.86 9.08
CA ASP A 63 -7.45 -11.29 9.30
C ASP A 63 -6.47 -10.23 8.78
N PRO A 64 -5.63 -9.64 9.65
CA PRO A 64 -4.69 -8.60 9.23
C PRO A 64 -3.58 -9.16 8.35
N ALA A 65 -3.09 -10.38 8.59
CA ALA A 65 -2.03 -10.98 7.78
C ALA A 65 -2.47 -11.14 6.32
N ARG A 66 -3.73 -11.53 6.08
CA ARG A 66 -4.32 -11.60 4.74
C ARG A 66 -4.37 -10.25 4.03
N VAL A 67 -4.67 -9.18 4.76
CA VAL A 67 -4.66 -7.81 4.21
C VAL A 67 -3.24 -7.36 3.86
N ILE A 68 -2.26 -7.67 4.72
CA ILE A 68 -0.84 -7.39 4.49
C ILE A 68 -0.35 -8.09 3.22
N ASP A 69 -0.64 -9.38 3.08
CA ASP A 69 -0.24 -10.19 1.92
C ASP A 69 -0.80 -9.61 0.61
N ARG A 70 -2.07 -9.19 0.61
CA ARG A 70 -2.66 -8.50 -0.53
C ARG A 70 -1.94 -7.20 -0.88
N ILE A 71 -1.57 -6.38 0.11
CA ILE A 71 -0.85 -5.13 -0.15
C ILE A 71 0.51 -5.46 -0.80
N LEU A 72 1.24 -6.44 -0.25
CA LEU A 72 2.52 -6.88 -0.80
C LEU A 72 2.40 -7.39 -2.24
N GLU A 73 1.43 -8.26 -2.53
CA GLU A 73 1.17 -8.79 -3.87
C GLU A 73 0.89 -7.65 -4.86
N ARG A 74 0.03 -6.69 -4.49
CA ARG A 74 -0.38 -5.58 -5.35
C ARG A 74 0.76 -4.61 -5.58
N VAL A 75 1.54 -4.30 -4.55
CA VAL A 75 2.71 -3.43 -4.66
C VAL A 75 3.77 -4.07 -5.52
N SER A 76 4.11 -5.35 -5.29
CA SER A 76 5.09 -6.07 -6.10
C SER A 76 4.65 -6.13 -7.57
N SER A 77 3.40 -6.55 -7.83
CA SER A 77 2.84 -6.61 -9.18
C SER A 77 2.83 -5.27 -9.91
N ARG A 78 2.54 -4.17 -9.21
CA ARG A 78 2.52 -2.83 -9.82
C ARG A 78 3.94 -2.27 -9.98
N SER A 79 4.85 -2.58 -9.05
CA SER A 79 6.26 -2.20 -9.11
C SER A 79 6.98 -2.92 -10.26
N GLU A 80 6.73 -4.21 -10.48
CA GLU A 80 7.26 -4.98 -11.63
C GLU A 80 6.72 -4.46 -12.98
N LYS A 81 5.44 -4.08 -13.03
CA LYS A 81 4.87 -3.45 -14.23
C LYS A 81 5.39 -2.03 -14.43
N GLY A 82 5.64 -1.28 -13.35
CA GLY A 82 6.17 0.08 -13.40
C GLY A 82 7.67 0.16 -13.70
N SER A 83 8.46 -0.83 -13.28
CA SER A 83 9.88 -0.95 -13.62
C SER A 83 10.10 -1.28 -15.09
N ALA A 84 9.16 -1.98 -15.74
CA ALA A 84 9.19 -2.21 -17.18
C ALA A 84 9.06 -0.93 -18.04
N PHE A 85 8.61 0.20 -17.48
CA PHE A 85 8.52 1.49 -18.17
C PHE A 85 9.67 2.46 -17.85
N ARG A 86 10.70 2.03 -17.12
CA ARG A 86 11.87 2.86 -16.77
C ARG A 86 13.11 2.62 -17.66
N ALA A 87 12.94 1.93 -18.81
CA ALA A 87 13.98 1.76 -19.83
C ALA A 87 14.08 2.98 -20.75
#